data_AF-A0A1B6DQQ2-F1
#
_entry.id   AF-A0A1B6DQQ2-F1
#
_cell.length_a   1.000
_cell.length_b   1.000
_cell.length_c   1.000
_cell.angle_alpha   90.00
_cell.angle_beta   90.00
_cell.angle_gamma   90.00
#
_symmetry.space_group_name_H-M   'P 1'
#
loop_
_entity.id
_entity.type
_entity.pdbx_description
1 polymer ?
#
loop_
_entity_poly.entity_id
_entity_poly.type
_entity_poly.pdbx_seq_one_letter_code
_entity_poly.pdbx_strand_id
1 'polypeptide(L)'
;SMYREREEDVHVLSQHLGQLLTEITLPSGNNLPLQLSPEVRFLLRNMTGLKPMGGDSTQLLRLPSAYQFLPHLLLNPSSLRPALCLSKGRSGVSVVLGIPTVKREVQSYLLATLQNIIASMTQAEQNDTLIVIFIAETDEEYVNIVANEVKDHFAADLNSGLIDIIAPTPSYYPDFNSLRTTLGDSKERVRWRSKQNLDFAFLMMYARPKALFYIQLEDDILVKPQFVTTMKTIALERIANKQQWFVLDFCQLGFIGKMFRCVELPWLIQFFFMFYNDKPVDWLLDHVIHTKACNLEKDNKQCRKDKEELWIHYKPSLFQHIGTYSSLKGKVQKLKDKQFGKVNLFIPHSNPDAEVHSDIKAYKQYTLKRAYQGESFFWGLLPQPGDHLNFKFKNPIYIKKYIFRSGNAEHPSDKLYNTTIEVLPKVSQNLDFYNTTNDGFVIVGKFDNLGLAEGTVTRRLGAIKEVRLTVHSETDNWAILSEISVLPDISR
;
A
#
# COMPACT_ATOMS: atom_id res chain seq x y z
N SER A 1 -10.00 -6.61 -38.49
CA SER A 1 -9.72 -5.56 -39.48
C SER A 1 -9.15 -4.34 -38.78
N MET A 2 -9.94 -3.62 -37.99
CA MET A 2 -9.54 -2.40 -37.26
C MET A 2 -8.25 -2.50 -36.41
N TYR A 3 -8.00 -3.60 -35.71
CA TYR A 3 -6.77 -3.75 -34.91
C TYR A 3 -5.49 -3.81 -35.75
N ARG A 4 -5.54 -4.51 -36.90
CA ARG A 4 -4.39 -4.63 -37.80
C ARG A 4 -4.07 -3.29 -38.45
N GLU A 5 -5.09 -2.55 -38.84
CA GLU A 5 -4.96 -1.19 -39.39
C GLU A 5 -4.27 -0.26 -38.39
N ARG A 6 -4.67 -0.28 -37.11
CA ARG A 6 -3.99 0.52 -36.08
C ARG A 6 -2.57 0.06 -35.76
N GLU A 7 -2.30 -1.25 -35.82
CA GLU A 7 -0.91 -1.75 -35.71
C GLU A 7 -0.04 -1.26 -36.87
N GLU A 8 -0.61 -1.21 -38.09
CA GLU A 8 0.06 -0.66 -39.27
C GLU A 8 0.29 0.85 -39.11
N ASP A 9 -0.68 1.62 -38.61
CA ASP A 9 -0.51 3.05 -38.32
C ASP A 9 0.61 3.32 -37.31
N VAL A 10 0.68 2.54 -36.21
CA VAL A 10 1.75 2.66 -35.22
C VAL A 10 3.12 2.36 -35.85
N HIS A 11 3.17 1.39 -36.77
CA HIS A 11 4.38 1.05 -37.48
C HIS A 11 4.83 2.18 -38.43
N VAL A 12 3.92 2.73 -39.22
CA VAL A 12 4.19 3.86 -40.13
C VAL A 12 4.65 5.09 -39.34
N LEU A 13 3.98 5.40 -38.22
CA LEU A 13 4.38 6.50 -37.33
C LEU A 13 5.78 6.29 -36.73
N SER A 14 6.14 5.05 -36.37
CA SER A 14 7.48 4.75 -35.87
C SER A 14 8.56 4.97 -36.93
N GLN A 15 8.26 4.68 -38.19
CA GLN A 15 9.17 4.95 -39.31
C GLN A 15 9.33 6.45 -39.55
N HIS A 16 8.22 7.20 -39.57
CA HIS A 16 8.24 8.67 -39.72
C HIS A 16 8.97 9.36 -38.55
N LEU A 17 8.75 8.92 -37.31
CA LEU A 17 9.48 9.43 -36.14
C LEU A 17 10.98 9.17 -36.28
N GLY A 18 11.36 8.00 -36.78
CA GLY A 18 12.75 7.72 -37.10
C GLY A 18 13.32 8.68 -38.14
N GLN A 19 12.58 8.97 -39.21
CA GLN A 19 13.01 9.88 -40.28
C GLN A 19 13.21 11.30 -39.73
N LEU A 20 12.23 11.82 -38.98
CA LEU A 20 12.30 13.12 -38.31
C LEU A 20 13.51 13.21 -37.35
N LEU A 21 13.76 12.18 -36.55
CA LEU A 21 14.92 12.12 -35.66
C LEU A 21 16.25 12.08 -36.43
N THR A 22 16.26 11.58 -37.66
CA THR A 22 17.45 11.57 -38.53
C THR A 22 17.66 12.94 -39.18
N GLU A 23 16.59 13.62 -39.60
CA GLU A 23 16.62 14.98 -40.15
C GLU A 23 17.09 16.02 -39.12
N ILE A 24 16.66 15.91 -37.86
CA ILE A 24 17.12 16.76 -36.75
C ILE A 24 18.64 16.62 -36.49
N THR A 25 19.27 15.54 -36.96
CA THR A 25 20.71 15.27 -36.78
C THR A 25 21.59 15.70 -37.95
N LEU A 26 21.02 16.22 -39.05
CA LEU A 26 21.76 16.81 -40.16
C LEU A 26 22.03 18.30 -39.86
N PRO A 27 23.25 18.82 -40.07
CA PRO A 27 23.58 20.21 -39.79
C PRO A 27 23.03 21.11 -40.91
N SER A 28 21.72 21.35 -40.90
CA SER A 28 21.06 22.21 -41.88
C SER A 28 20.03 23.11 -41.19
N GLY A 29 20.46 24.32 -40.84
CA GLY A 29 19.57 25.47 -40.63
C GLY A 29 18.86 25.54 -39.28
N ASN A 30 19.34 26.44 -38.42
CA ASN A 30 18.66 27.13 -37.31
C ASN A 30 17.27 26.62 -36.89
N ASN A 31 17.22 25.61 -36.01
CA ASN A 31 16.60 25.72 -34.69
C ASN A 31 16.77 24.39 -33.89
N LEU A 32 17.44 24.50 -32.74
CA LEU A 32 17.63 23.50 -31.65
C LEU A 32 18.34 22.17 -32.00
N PRO A 33 19.67 22.05 -31.84
CA PRO A 33 20.32 20.75 -31.84
C PRO A 33 20.21 20.11 -30.45
N LEU A 34 19.36 19.10 -30.29
CA LEU A 34 19.54 18.11 -29.22
C LEU A 34 20.86 17.38 -29.48
N GLN A 35 21.91 17.75 -28.77
CA GLN A 35 23.25 17.17 -28.91
C GLN A 35 23.27 15.75 -28.31
N LEU A 36 22.71 14.77 -29.04
CA LEU A 36 22.67 13.36 -28.63
C LEU A 36 24.05 12.73 -28.79
N SER A 37 24.47 11.89 -27.83
CA SER A 37 25.75 11.16 -27.91
C SER A 37 25.75 10.14 -29.08
N PRO A 38 26.92 9.76 -29.62
CA PRO A 38 27.01 8.75 -30.68
C PRO A 38 26.32 7.42 -30.34
N GLU A 39 26.39 6.98 -29.08
CA GLU A 39 25.76 5.75 -28.57
C GLU A 39 24.24 5.87 -28.58
N VAL A 40 23.70 7.01 -28.16
CA VAL A 40 22.26 7.28 -28.20
C VAL A 40 21.75 7.31 -29.64
N ARG A 41 22.53 7.89 -30.58
CA ARG A 41 22.19 7.87 -32.01
C ARG A 41 22.16 6.45 -32.58
N PHE A 42 23.12 5.60 -32.19
CA PHE A 42 23.16 4.20 -32.61
C PHE A 42 21.97 3.42 -32.07
N LEU A 43 21.62 3.59 -30.79
CA LEU A 43 20.45 2.94 -30.18
C LEU A 43 19.14 3.39 -30.84
N LEU A 44 18.98 4.69 -31.08
CA LEU A 44 17.80 5.23 -31.77
C LEU A 44 17.66 4.65 -33.18
N ARG A 45 18.75 4.54 -33.95
CA ARG A 45 18.74 3.91 -35.28
C ARG A 45 18.33 2.44 -35.23
N ASN A 46 18.80 1.69 -34.23
CA ASN A 46 18.40 0.29 -34.07
C ASN A 46 16.93 0.15 -33.67
N MET A 47 16.41 1.06 -32.83
CA MET A 47 15.00 1.04 -32.42
C MET A 47 14.05 1.44 -33.57
N THR A 48 14.46 2.36 -34.43
CA THR A 48 13.63 2.84 -35.57
C THR A 48 13.86 2.06 -36.86
N GLY A 49 14.92 1.23 -36.93
CA GLY A 49 15.24 0.39 -38.08
C GLY A 49 15.91 1.12 -39.25
N LEU A 50 16.26 2.40 -39.12
CA LEU A 50 16.75 3.23 -40.22
C LEU A 50 18.24 3.01 -40.53
N LYS A 51 18.55 2.77 -41.81
CA LYS A 51 19.94 2.69 -42.30
C LYS A 51 20.55 4.09 -42.51
N PRO A 52 21.89 4.23 -42.45
CA PRO A 52 22.58 5.53 -42.60
C PRO A 52 22.50 6.16 -44.00
N MET A 53 22.02 5.43 -45.00
CA MET A 53 22.07 5.82 -46.42
C MET A 53 20.74 5.44 -47.08
N GLY A 54 19.72 6.32 -46.96
CA GLY A 54 18.58 6.50 -47.87
C GLY A 54 17.91 5.27 -48.50
N GLY A 55 17.94 4.11 -47.83
CA GLY A 55 17.35 2.87 -48.32
C GLY A 55 16.11 2.54 -47.50
N ASP A 56 15.05 2.17 -48.21
CA ASP A 56 13.75 1.76 -47.66
C ASP A 56 13.94 0.62 -46.64
N SER A 57 14.08 0.99 -45.37
CA SER A 57 14.19 0.05 -44.27
C SER A 57 12.78 -0.20 -43.75
N THR A 58 12.02 -1.02 -44.46
CA THR A 58 10.90 -1.73 -43.83
C THR A 58 11.49 -2.54 -42.68
N GLN A 59 11.14 -2.23 -41.43
CA GLN A 59 11.46 -3.09 -40.30
C GLN A 59 10.76 -4.45 -40.53
N LEU A 60 11.46 -5.41 -41.16
CA LEU A 60 10.90 -6.72 -41.51
C LEU A 60 10.50 -7.52 -40.27
N LEU A 61 11.09 -7.20 -39.11
CA LEU A 61 10.80 -7.80 -37.82
C LEU A 61 9.89 -6.88 -37.01
N ARG A 62 8.67 -7.35 -36.71
CA ARG A 62 7.77 -6.71 -35.75
C ARG A 62 8.08 -7.25 -34.35
N LEU A 63 8.56 -6.38 -33.46
CA LEU A 63 8.83 -6.77 -32.07
C LEU A 63 7.50 -7.00 -31.32
N PRO A 64 7.37 -8.07 -30.53
CA PRO A 64 6.22 -8.26 -29.67
C PRO A 64 6.04 -7.08 -28.72
N SER A 65 4.81 -6.60 -28.61
CA SER A 65 4.44 -5.49 -27.73
C SER A 65 3.21 -5.85 -26.91
N ALA A 66 2.88 -5.04 -25.90
CA ALA A 66 1.66 -5.20 -25.12
C ALA A 66 0.40 -5.26 -26.01
N TYR A 67 0.40 -4.54 -27.15
CA TYR A 67 -0.71 -4.51 -28.10
C TYR A 67 -0.96 -5.85 -28.79
N GLN A 68 0.04 -6.71 -28.88
CA GLN A 68 -0.14 -8.04 -29.49
C GLN A 68 -0.95 -8.98 -28.58
N PHE A 69 -0.78 -8.85 -27.26
CA PHE A 69 -1.52 -9.64 -26.27
C PHE A 69 -2.83 -8.98 -25.87
N LEU A 70 -2.89 -7.64 -25.93
CA LEU A 70 -4.04 -6.80 -25.57
C LEU A 70 -4.34 -5.80 -26.69
N PRO A 71 -4.88 -6.25 -27.84
CA PRO A 71 -5.09 -5.39 -29.01
C PRO A 71 -6.13 -4.29 -28.79
N HIS A 72 -7.05 -4.47 -27.83
CA HIS A 72 -8.04 -3.46 -27.44
C HIS A 72 -7.39 -2.15 -26.95
N LEU A 73 -6.15 -2.19 -26.46
CA LEU A 73 -5.41 -1.00 -26.04
C LEU A 73 -5.16 -0.02 -27.20
N LEU A 74 -5.16 -0.49 -28.45
CA LEU A 74 -5.01 0.36 -29.64
C LEU A 74 -6.26 1.20 -29.94
N LEU A 75 -7.42 0.85 -29.38
CA LEU A 75 -8.67 1.55 -29.67
C LEU A 75 -8.72 2.94 -29.05
N ASN A 76 -8.00 3.16 -27.96
CA ASN A 76 -7.98 4.42 -27.26
C ASN A 76 -6.53 4.83 -26.93
N PRO A 77 -6.09 6.05 -27.32
CA PRO A 77 -4.71 6.52 -27.08
C PRO A 77 -4.37 6.68 -25.59
N SER A 78 -5.38 6.73 -24.72
CA SER A 78 -5.23 6.87 -23.27
C SER A 78 -5.25 5.53 -22.52
N SER A 79 -5.30 4.38 -23.21
CA SER A 79 -5.43 3.06 -22.55
C SER A 79 -4.25 2.69 -21.65
N LEU A 80 -3.06 3.25 -21.89
CA LEU A 80 -1.87 3.05 -21.05
C LEU A 80 -1.51 4.30 -20.23
N ARG A 81 -2.40 5.31 -20.22
CA ARG A 81 -2.24 6.49 -19.37
C ARG A 81 -3.16 6.35 -18.16
N PRO A 82 -2.69 6.63 -16.94
CA PRO A 82 -3.56 6.70 -15.78
C PRO A 82 -4.66 7.74 -15.99
N ALA A 83 -5.91 7.41 -15.63
CA ALA A 83 -7.02 8.36 -15.64
C ALA A 83 -6.86 9.40 -14.53
N LEU A 84 -6.37 8.95 -13.37
CA LEU A 84 -5.95 9.78 -12.25
C LEU A 84 -4.45 9.53 -12.01
N CYS A 85 -3.69 10.60 -11.81
CA CYS A 85 -2.29 10.52 -11.39
C CYS A 85 -1.98 11.69 -10.44
N LEU A 86 -1.92 11.40 -9.14
CA LEU A 86 -1.45 12.33 -8.12
C LEU A 86 -0.04 11.90 -7.74
N SER A 87 0.95 12.58 -8.31
CA SER A 87 2.37 12.27 -8.10
C SER A 87 3.19 13.56 -8.00
N LYS A 88 4.26 13.52 -7.19
CA LYS A 88 5.31 14.55 -7.18
C LYS A 88 6.47 14.23 -8.12
N GLY A 89 6.34 13.20 -8.95
CA GLY A 89 7.36 12.81 -9.93
C GLY A 89 8.59 12.15 -9.30
N ARG A 90 8.49 11.63 -8.07
CA ARG A 90 9.61 10.98 -7.39
C ARG A 90 10.07 9.73 -8.15
N SER A 91 11.38 9.61 -8.30
CA SER A 91 12.08 8.51 -8.97
C SER A 91 13.51 8.36 -8.43
N GLY A 92 14.17 7.26 -8.74
CA GLY A 92 15.55 7.00 -8.31
C GLY A 92 15.66 6.52 -6.86
N VAL A 93 14.54 6.07 -6.28
CA VAL A 93 14.51 5.46 -4.95
C VAL A 93 14.97 4.00 -5.02
N SER A 94 15.41 3.41 -3.91
CA SER A 94 15.78 2.00 -3.91
C SER A 94 14.56 1.08 -4.07
N VAL A 95 13.43 1.46 -3.46
CA VAL A 95 12.27 0.58 -3.31
C VAL A 95 10.96 1.25 -3.72
N VAL A 96 10.14 0.57 -4.51
CA VAL A 96 8.72 0.90 -4.72
C VAL A 96 7.82 -0.15 -4.08
N LEU A 97 6.86 0.29 -3.27
CA LEU A 97 5.80 -0.52 -2.69
C LEU A 97 4.52 -0.34 -3.51
N GLY A 98 4.10 -1.36 -4.25
CA GLY A 98 2.87 -1.33 -5.03
C GLY A 98 1.68 -1.87 -4.24
N ILE A 99 0.66 -1.03 -4.01
CA ILE A 99 -0.55 -1.38 -3.24
C ILE A 99 -1.80 -1.17 -4.12
N PRO A 100 -2.36 -2.24 -4.72
CA PRO A 100 -3.64 -2.18 -5.41
C PRO A 100 -4.79 -2.20 -4.40
N THR A 101 -5.79 -1.35 -4.60
CA THR A 101 -6.99 -1.30 -3.75
C THR A 101 -8.06 -2.25 -4.27
N VAL A 102 -8.90 -2.79 -3.39
CA VAL A 102 -10.10 -3.54 -3.78
C VAL A 102 -11.35 -2.88 -3.19
N LYS A 103 -12.33 -2.58 -4.05
CA LYS A 103 -13.67 -2.17 -3.62
C LYS A 103 -14.39 -3.33 -2.91
N ARG A 104 -14.67 -3.15 -1.62
CA ARG A 104 -15.40 -4.09 -0.75
C ARG A 104 -16.69 -3.43 -0.26
N GLU A 105 -17.75 -4.21 -0.04
CA GLU A 105 -19.06 -3.69 0.39
C GLU A 105 -19.09 -3.26 1.86
N VAL A 106 -18.30 -3.94 2.71
CA VAL A 106 -18.41 -3.79 4.17
C VAL A 106 -17.42 -2.79 4.74
N GLN A 107 -16.14 -2.88 4.36
CA GLN A 107 -15.09 -2.03 4.93
C GLN A 107 -13.88 -1.90 4.01
N SER A 108 -13.22 -0.75 4.09
CA SER A 108 -11.93 -0.46 3.46
C SER A 108 -10.79 -0.61 4.47
N TYR A 109 -9.73 -1.33 4.09
CA TYR A 109 -8.55 -1.53 4.93
C TYR A 109 -7.39 -0.59 4.58
N LEU A 110 -7.51 0.15 3.46
CA LEU A 110 -6.41 0.90 2.85
C LEU A 110 -5.75 1.89 3.82
N LEU A 111 -6.54 2.73 4.49
CA LEU A 111 -6.01 3.77 5.38
C LEU A 111 -5.24 3.17 6.56
N ALA A 112 -5.77 2.09 7.15
CA ALA A 112 -5.11 1.39 8.25
C ALA A 112 -3.78 0.75 7.80
N THR A 113 -3.77 0.13 6.62
CA THR A 113 -2.58 -0.46 6.00
C THR A 113 -1.52 0.62 5.72
N LEU A 114 -1.90 1.75 5.12
CA LEU A 114 -0.98 2.86 4.84
C LEU A 114 -0.39 3.45 6.11
N GLN A 115 -1.22 3.69 7.13
CA GLN A 115 -0.75 4.19 8.42
C GLN A 115 0.24 3.22 9.05
N ASN A 116 -0.05 1.92 9.03
CA ASN A 116 0.85 0.90 9.56
C ASN A 116 2.18 0.84 8.79
N ILE A 117 2.15 0.93 7.46
CA ILE A 117 3.35 0.95 6.62
C ILE A 117 4.22 2.17 6.93
N ILE A 118 3.64 3.37 6.93
CA ILE A 118 4.36 4.62 7.12
C ILE A 118 4.94 4.70 8.54
N ALA A 119 4.15 4.34 9.56
CA ALA A 119 4.60 4.33 10.95
C ALA A 119 5.69 3.28 11.24
N SER A 120 5.77 2.24 10.41
CA SER A 120 6.79 1.18 10.54
C SER A 120 8.10 1.50 9.81
N MET A 121 8.16 2.63 9.08
CA MET A 121 9.36 3.11 8.41
C MET A 121 10.05 4.21 9.21
N THR A 122 11.39 4.16 9.21
CA THR A 122 12.22 5.29 9.64
C THR A 122 12.21 6.41 8.60
N GLN A 123 12.62 7.63 8.97
CA GLN A 123 12.72 8.75 8.02
C GLN A 123 13.67 8.44 6.85
N ALA A 124 14.74 7.68 7.11
CA ALA A 124 15.67 7.26 6.06
C ALA A 124 15.00 6.30 5.06
N GLU A 125 14.17 5.36 5.54
CA GLU A 125 13.40 4.46 4.68
C GLU A 125 12.34 5.23 3.88
N GLN A 126 11.62 6.17 4.51
CA GLN A 126 10.66 7.02 3.80
C GLN A 126 11.34 7.85 2.71
N ASN A 127 12.57 8.32 2.94
CA ASN A 127 13.38 9.06 1.96
C ASN A 127 13.97 8.19 0.83
N ASP A 128 13.94 6.86 0.96
CA ASP A 128 14.45 5.90 -0.03
C ASP A 128 13.36 4.95 -0.58
N THR A 129 12.09 5.30 -0.34
CA THR A 129 10.92 4.50 -0.74
C THR A 129 9.89 5.37 -1.47
N LEU A 130 9.18 4.76 -2.41
CA LEU A 130 7.95 5.30 -2.99
C LEU A 130 6.81 4.30 -2.78
N ILE A 131 5.68 4.76 -2.25
CA ILE A 131 4.44 3.99 -2.15
C ILE A 131 3.57 4.37 -3.35
N VAL A 132 3.18 3.39 -4.16
CA VAL A 132 2.25 3.60 -5.28
C VAL A 132 0.93 2.93 -4.94
N ILE A 133 -0.08 3.74 -4.66
CA ILE A 133 -1.46 3.31 -4.45
C ILE A 133 -2.14 3.25 -5.81
N PHE A 134 -2.55 2.04 -6.21
CA PHE A 134 -3.30 1.82 -7.43
C PHE A 134 -4.78 1.60 -7.11
N ILE A 135 -5.58 2.62 -7.34
CA ILE A 135 -7.03 2.52 -7.22
C ILE A 135 -7.52 1.71 -8.41
N ALA A 136 -7.65 0.40 -8.23
CA ALA A 136 -7.95 -0.56 -9.30
C ALA A 136 -9.42 -0.55 -9.72
N GLU A 137 -10.03 0.63 -9.84
CA GLU A 137 -11.41 0.84 -10.25
C GLU A 137 -11.48 1.83 -11.42
N THR A 138 -12.59 1.79 -12.14
CA THR A 138 -12.81 2.63 -13.34
C THR A 138 -13.94 3.63 -13.17
N ASP A 139 -14.71 3.50 -12.09
CA ASP A 139 -15.75 4.42 -11.66
C ASP A 139 -15.10 5.70 -11.11
N GLU A 140 -15.25 6.80 -11.84
CA GLU A 140 -14.62 8.08 -11.54
C GLU A 140 -15.05 8.65 -10.17
N GLU A 141 -16.32 8.47 -9.78
CA GLU A 141 -16.82 8.95 -8.49
C GLU A 141 -16.13 8.18 -7.36
N TYR A 142 -16.10 6.85 -7.45
CA TYR A 142 -15.41 6.02 -6.46
C TYR A 142 -13.91 6.29 -6.40
N VAL A 143 -13.25 6.45 -7.56
CA VAL A 143 -11.82 6.77 -7.63
C VAL A 143 -11.53 8.11 -6.94
N ASN A 144 -12.36 9.13 -7.17
CA ASN A 144 -12.20 10.43 -6.53
C ASN A 144 -12.46 10.38 -5.02
N ILE A 145 -13.44 9.60 -4.55
CA ILE A 145 -13.70 9.40 -3.12
C ILE A 145 -12.46 8.80 -2.44
N VAL A 146 -11.95 7.68 -2.95
CA VAL A 146 -10.77 7.02 -2.35
C VAL A 146 -9.53 7.90 -2.42
N ALA A 147 -9.32 8.60 -3.54
CA ALA A 147 -8.19 9.52 -3.68
C ALA A 147 -8.25 10.69 -2.69
N ASN A 148 -9.44 11.26 -2.48
CA ASN A 148 -9.65 12.32 -1.50
C ASN A 148 -9.49 11.82 -0.06
N GLU A 149 -10.00 10.62 0.27
CA GLU A 149 -9.79 10.00 1.58
C GLU A 149 -8.29 9.85 1.90
N VAL A 150 -7.49 9.35 0.95
CA VAL A 150 -6.04 9.25 1.12
C VAL A 150 -5.41 10.64 1.24
N LYS A 151 -5.88 11.60 0.43
CA LYS A 151 -5.38 12.98 0.46
C LYS A 151 -5.61 13.67 1.80
N ASP A 152 -6.78 13.49 2.39
CA ASP A 152 -7.15 14.14 3.64
C ASP A 152 -6.35 13.58 4.82
N HIS A 153 -6.03 12.28 4.81
CA HIS A 153 -5.30 11.63 5.91
C HIS A 153 -3.77 11.63 5.74
N PHE A 154 -3.26 11.65 4.50
CA PHE A 154 -1.82 11.52 4.19
C PHE A 154 -1.29 12.70 3.37
N ALA A 155 -1.84 13.91 3.59
CA ALA A 155 -1.44 15.11 2.88
C ALA A 155 0.07 15.39 2.95
N ALA A 156 0.69 15.16 4.12
CA ALA A 156 2.12 15.36 4.31
C ALA A 156 2.95 14.38 3.45
N ASP A 157 2.55 13.11 3.38
CA ASP A 157 3.23 12.06 2.63
C ASP A 157 3.06 12.21 1.11
N LEU A 158 1.90 12.70 0.66
CA LEU A 158 1.68 13.10 -0.73
C LEU A 158 2.52 14.32 -1.10
N ASN A 159 2.62 15.29 -0.19
CA ASN A 159 3.40 16.51 -0.45
C ASN A 159 4.91 16.26 -0.45
N SER A 160 5.41 15.34 0.39
CA SER A 160 6.80 14.90 0.38
C SER A 160 7.15 14.03 -0.84
N GLY A 161 6.14 13.54 -1.57
CA GLY A 161 6.29 12.60 -2.67
C GLY A 161 6.58 11.17 -2.21
N LEU A 162 6.29 10.82 -0.95
CA LEU A 162 6.33 9.44 -0.47
C LEU A 162 5.21 8.59 -1.09
N ILE A 163 4.06 9.19 -1.40
CA ILE A 163 2.91 8.50 -1.97
C ILE A 163 2.61 9.02 -3.39
N ASP A 164 2.41 8.10 -4.32
CA ASP A 164 1.75 8.32 -5.61
C ASP A 164 0.37 7.65 -5.59
N ILE A 165 -0.66 8.31 -6.12
CA ILE A 165 -1.99 7.71 -6.33
C ILE A 165 -2.25 7.65 -7.83
N ILE A 166 -2.56 6.46 -8.33
CA ILE A 166 -2.89 6.23 -9.74
C ILE A 166 -4.17 5.43 -9.90
N ALA A 167 -4.91 5.69 -10.99
CA ALA A 167 -6.07 4.89 -11.38
C ALA A 167 -6.03 4.60 -12.90
N PRO A 168 -6.51 3.43 -13.35
CA PRO A 168 -6.51 3.04 -14.75
C PRO A 168 -7.65 3.74 -15.52
N THR A 169 -7.50 3.88 -16.84
CA THR A 169 -8.63 4.22 -17.70
C THR A 169 -9.52 3.00 -17.96
N PRO A 170 -10.84 3.16 -18.20
CA PRO A 170 -11.71 2.05 -18.56
C PRO A 170 -11.21 1.27 -19.79
N SER A 171 -10.58 1.97 -20.74
CA SER A 171 -10.06 1.36 -21.97
C SER A 171 -8.79 0.52 -21.78
N TYR A 172 -8.18 0.55 -20.59
CA TYR A 172 -7.09 -0.36 -20.25
C TYR A 172 -7.57 -1.82 -20.22
N TYR A 173 -8.78 -2.06 -19.73
CA TYR A 173 -9.30 -3.41 -19.56
C TYR A 173 -9.97 -3.93 -20.84
N PRO A 174 -9.85 -5.24 -21.13
CA PRO A 174 -10.62 -5.87 -22.20
C PRO A 174 -12.09 -5.97 -21.79
N ASP A 175 -12.96 -6.29 -22.75
CA ASP A 175 -14.34 -6.65 -22.44
C ASP A 175 -14.37 -7.94 -21.63
N PHE A 176 -14.63 -7.81 -20.32
CA PHE A 176 -14.66 -8.93 -19.40
C PHE A 176 -15.78 -9.95 -19.68
N ASN A 177 -16.81 -9.56 -20.45
CA ASN A 177 -17.88 -10.48 -20.83
C ASN A 177 -17.42 -11.50 -21.88
N SER A 178 -16.36 -11.17 -22.63
CA SER A 178 -15.77 -12.01 -23.66
C SER A 178 -14.71 -13.00 -23.14
N LEU A 179 -14.45 -13.01 -21.82
CA LEU A 179 -13.46 -13.90 -21.23
C LEU A 179 -13.83 -15.37 -21.37
N ARG A 180 -12.79 -16.21 -21.43
CA ARG A 180 -12.95 -17.66 -21.54
C ARG A 180 -13.05 -18.22 -20.15
N THR A 181 -14.07 -19.03 -19.89
CA THR A 181 -14.15 -19.79 -18.65
C THR A 181 -13.08 -20.88 -18.65
N THR A 182 -12.14 -20.81 -17.70
CA THR A 182 -11.11 -21.84 -17.49
C THR A 182 -11.12 -22.31 -16.03
N LEU A 183 -10.49 -23.45 -15.75
CA LEU A 183 -10.34 -24.04 -14.40
C LEU A 183 -11.65 -24.47 -13.71
N GLY A 184 -12.78 -24.49 -14.42
CA GLY A 184 -14.10 -24.76 -13.83
C GLY A 184 -14.63 -23.60 -12.97
N ASP A 185 -14.02 -22.42 -13.07
CA ASP A 185 -14.41 -21.23 -12.32
C ASP A 185 -15.72 -20.61 -12.87
N SER A 186 -16.48 -19.93 -11.99
CA SER A 186 -17.59 -19.08 -12.40
C SER A 186 -17.10 -17.87 -13.22
N LYS A 187 -17.98 -17.29 -14.06
CA LYS A 187 -17.64 -16.07 -14.83
C LYS A 187 -17.15 -14.93 -13.95
N GLU A 188 -17.74 -14.77 -12.76
CA GLU A 188 -17.33 -13.76 -11.78
C GLU A 188 -15.91 -13.99 -11.28
N ARG A 189 -15.56 -15.23 -10.97
CA ARG A 189 -14.21 -15.60 -10.52
C ARG A 189 -13.18 -15.44 -11.64
N VAL A 190 -13.53 -15.82 -12.87
CA VAL A 190 -12.71 -15.60 -14.07
C VAL A 190 -12.43 -14.10 -14.24
N ARG A 191 -13.48 -13.26 -14.24
CA ARG A 191 -13.35 -11.80 -14.30
C ARG A 191 -12.45 -11.25 -13.20
N TRP A 192 -12.66 -11.69 -11.96
CA TRP A 192 -11.88 -11.25 -10.80
C TRP A 192 -10.38 -11.56 -10.97
N ARG A 193 -10.00 -12.81 -11.28
CA ARG A 193 -8.58 -13.18 -11.42
C ARG A 193 -7.93 -12.56 -12.66
N SER A 194 -8.68 -12.42 -13.75
CA SER A 194 -8.20 -11.78 -14.97
C SER A 194 -7.96 -10.30 -14.78
N LYS A 195 -8.85 -9.61 -14.07
CA LYS A 195 -8.64 -8.22 -13.66
C LYS A 195 -7.40 -8.09 -12.78
N GLN A 196 -7.24 -8.92 -11.76
CA GLN A 196 -6.08 -8.87 -10.85
C GLN A 196 -4.72 -9.02 -11.59
N ASN A 197 -4.64 -9.92 -12.57
CA ASN A 197 -3.44 -10.04 -13.42
C ASN A 197 -3.10 -8.72 -14.14
N LEU A 198 -4.11 -8.06 -14.70
CA LEU A 198 -3.95 -6.79 -15.41
C LEU A 198 -3.65 -5.63 -14.46
N ASP A 199 -4.23 -5.64 -13.26
CA ASP A 199 -3.99 -4.66 -12.20
C ASP A 199 -2.51 -4.66 -11.80
N PHE A 200 -1.95 -5.84 -11.55
CA PHE A 200 -0.56 -5.99 -11.15
C PHE A 200 0.39 -5.61 -12.28
N ALA A 201 0.05 -5.98 -13.53
CA ALA A 201 0.81 -5.55 -14.70
C ALA A 201 0.82 -4.02 -14.85
N PHE A 202 -0.32 -3.34 -14.64
CA PHE A 202 -0.40 -1.88 -14.67
C PHE A 202 0.51 -1.23 -13.64
N LEU A 203 0.44 -1.72 -12.41
CA LEU A 203 1.23 -1.21 -11.29
C LEU A 203 2.73 -1.44 -11.50
N MET A 204 3.12 -2.63 -11.97
CA MET A 204 4.51 -2.95 -12.32
C MET A 204 5.03 -2.08 -13.47
N MET A 205 4.20 -1.79 -14.49
CA MET A 205 4.58 -0.88 -15.59
C MET A 205 4.86 0.54 -15.06
N TYR A 206 4.03 1.06 -14.16
CA TYR A 206 4.22 2.37 -13.55
C TYR A 206 5.46 2.43 -12.64
N ALA A 207 5.71 1.37 -11.86
CA ALA A 207 6.80 1.30 -10.90
C ALA A 207 8.18 1.07 -11.53
N ARG A 208 8.25 0.35 -12.65
CA ARG A 208 9.50 -0.05 -13.31
C ARG A 208 10.55 1.07 -13.46
N PRO A 209 10.22 2.27 -13.97
CA PRO A 209 11.23 3.32 -14.16
C PRO A 209 11.61 4.08 -12.87
N LYS A 210 10.97 3.79 -11.73
CA LYS A 210 11.06 4.62 -10.52
C LYS A 210 12.04 4.13 -9.48
N ALA A 211 12.37 2.83 -9.47
CA ALA A 211 13.19 2.23 -8.43
C ALA A 211 14.07 1.06 -8.89
N LEU A 212 14.96 0.60 -8.01
CA LEU A 212 15.76 -0.61 -8.20
C LEU A 212 14.94 -1.88 -7.94
N PHE A 213 14.12 -1.86 -6.89
CA PHE A 213 13.31 -2.99 -6.46
C PHE A 213 11.83 -2.62 -6.38
N TYR A 214 10.98 -3.59 -6.75
CA TYR A 214 9.54 -3.50 -6.64
C TYR A 214 9.03 -4.56 -5.67
N ILE A 215 8.11 -4.18 -4.78
CA ILE A 215 7.42 -5.10 -3.89
C ILE A 215 5.92 -5.02 -4.17
N GLN A 216 5.31 -6.17 -4.46
CA GLN A 216 3.86 -6.29 -4.55
C GLN A 216 3.27 -6.49 -3.16
N LEU A 217 2.34 -5.61 -2.79
CA LEU A 217 1.58 -5.65 -1.54
C LEU A 217 0.07 -5.71 -1.85
N GLU A 218 -0.74 -5.76 -0.80
CA GLU A 218 -2.21 -5.68 -0.82
C GLU A 218 -2.67 -4.58 0.15
N ASP A 219 -3.94 -4.18 0.06
CA ASP A 219 -4.51 -3.07 0.84
C ASP A 219 -4.96 -3.45 2.25
N ASP A 220 -4.76 -4.71 2.68
CA ASP A 220 -5.21 -5.29 3.94
C ASP A 220 -4.11 -6.07 4.67
N ILE A 221 -2.96 -5.43 4.85
CA ILE A 221 -1.76 -6.04 5.46
C ILE A 221 -1.25 -5.27 6.67
N LEU A 222 -0.46 -5.98 7.49
CA LEU A 222 0.41 -5.42 8.51
C LEU A 222 1.86 -5.72 8.21
N VAL A 223 2.72 -4.80 8.64
CA VAL A 223 4.16 -4.87 8.42
C VAL A 223 4.93 -4.83 9.73
N LYS A 224 6.13 -5.43 9.72
CA LYS A 224 7.09 -5.26 10.82
C LYS A 224 7.85 -3.93 10.71
N PRO A 225 8.33 -3.35 11.83
CA PRO A 225 9.20 -2.19 11.80
C PRO A 225 10.48 -2.43 10.98
N GLN A 226 10.96 -1.41 10.29
CA GLN A 226 12.22 -1.43 9.50
C GLN A 226 12.25 -2.52 8.42
N PHE A 227 11.08 -2.89 7.88
CA PHE A 227 10.97 -3.94 6.87
C PHE A 227 11.71 -3.57 5.58
N VAL A 228 11.70 -2.28 5.17
CA VAL A 228 12.37 -1.82 3.95
C VAL A 228 13.88 -2.03 4.05
N THR A 229 14.49 -1.64 5.16
CA THR A 229 15.93 -1.84 5.40
C THR A 229 16.29 -3.31 5.37
N THR A 230 15.46 -4.14 6.02
CA THR A 230 15.65 -5.60 6.04
C THR A 230 15.62 -6.18 4.62
N MET A 231 14.56 -5.90 3.85
CA MET A 231 14.40 -6.37 2.47
C MET A 231 15.55 -5.91 1.56
N LYS A 232 15.90 -4.62 1.65
CA LYS A 232 16.98 -4.01 0.84
C LYS A 232 18.33 -4.65 1.15
N THR A 233 18.66 -4.83 2.43
CA THR A 233 19.93 -5.42 2.86
C THR A 233 20.10 -6.83 2.29
N ILE A 234 19.06 -7.65 2.39
CA ILE A 234 19.08 -9.03 1.86
C ILE A 234 19.24 -9.04 0.34
N ALA A 235 18.51 -8.17 -0.36
CA ALA A 235 18.61 -8.09 -1.82
C ALA A 235 20.01 -7.67 -2.27
N LEU A 236 20.60 -6.65 -1.63
CA LEU A 236 21.93 -6.15 -1.94
C LEU A 236 23.02 -7.15 -1.57
N GLU A 237 22.91 -7.83 -0.42
CA GLU A 237 23.85 -8.89 -0.02
C GLU A 237 23.90 -10.02 -1.06
N ARG A 238 22.74 -10.47 -1.56
CA ARG A 238 22.70 -11.50 -2.61
C ARG A 238 23.32 -11.04 -3.92
N ILE A 239 23.09 -9.79 -4.30
CA ILE A 239 23.71 -9.19 -5.49
C ILE A 239 25.23 -9.12 -5.32
N ALA A 240 25.72 -8.67 -4.16
CA ALA A 240 27.15 -8.58 -3.85
C ALA A 240 27.82 -9.97 -3.88
N ASN A 241 27.13 -10.99 -3.37
CA ASN A 241 27.59 -12.38 -3.36
C ASN A 241 27.38 -13.11 -4.70
N LYS A 242 26.92 -12.42 -5.75
CA LYS A 242 26.63 -12.98 -7.09
C LYS A 242 25.65 -14.16 -7.05
N GLN A 243 24.77 -14.19 -6.06
CA GLN A 243 23.73 -15.21 -5.96
C GLN A 243 22.58 -14.85 -6.89
N GLN A 244 22.26 -15.76 -7.82
CA GLN A 244 21.09 -15.63 -8.66
C GLN A 244 19.82 -15.78 -7.82
N TRP A 245 18.82 -14.95 -8.11
CA TRP A 245 17.47 -15.02 -7.53
C TRP A 245 16.51 -14.30 -8.48
N PHE A 246 15.22 -14.65 -8.48
CA PHE A 246 14.19 -13.96 -9.25
C PHE A 246 13.09 -13.40 -8.34
N VAL A 247 12.77 -14.09 -7.25
CA VAL A 247 11.82 -13.63 -6.23
C VAL A 247 12.46 -13.68 -4.86
N LEU A 248 12.41 -12.58 -4.12
CA LEU A 248 12.57 -12.62 -2.66
C LEU A 248 11.18 -12.55 -2.03
N ASP A 249 10.84 -13.56 -1.26
CA ASP A 249 9.52 -13.77 -0.72
C ASP A 249 9.51 -13.56 0.79
N PHE A 250 8.83 -12.51 1.22
CA PHE A 250 8.73 -12.08 2.62
C PHE A 250 7.38 -12.42 3.26
N CYS A 251 6.49 -13.12 2.55
CA CYS A 251 5.20 -13.60 3.06
C CYS A 251 4.74 -14.82 2.27
N GLN A 252 4.56 -15.96 2.93
CA GLN A 252 4.20 -17.20 2.22
C GLN A 252 2.76 -17.21 1.70
N LEU A 253 1.95 -16.23 2.10
CA LEU A 253 0.55 -16.14 1.73
C LEU A 253 0.37 -15.36 0.43
N GLY A 254 -0.04 -16.06 -0.64
CA GLY A 254 -0.38 -15.45 -1.93
C GLY A 254 0.77 -14.64 -2.54
N PHE A 255 0.42 -13.54 -3.21
CA PHE A 255 1.38 -12.65 -3.88
C PHE A 255 1.93 -11.53 -2.97
N ILE A 256 1.53 -11.50 -1.70
CA ILE A 256 1.94 -10.46 -0.77
C ILE A 256 3.45 -10.56 -0.52
N GLY A 257 4.12 -9.41 -0.42
CA GLY A 257 5.52 -9.34 0.01
C GLY A 257 6.49 -9.98 -0.97
N LYS A 258 6.14 -10.07 -2.25
CA LYS A 258 7.03 -10.57 -3.31
C LYS A 258 7.84 -9.41 -3.87
N MET A 259 9.16 -9.51 -3.71
CA MET A 259 10.12 -8.52 -4.17
C MET A 259 10.81 -8.98 -5.45
N PHE A 260 10.91 -8.06 -6.40
CA PHE A 260 11.50 -8.27 -7.72
C PHE A 260 12.46 -7.13 -8.05
N ARG A 261 13.42 -7.38 -8.92
CA ARG A 261 14.21 -6.30 -9.53
C ARG A 261 13.36 -5.60 -10.58
N CYS A 262 13.34 -4.27 -10.58
CA CYS A 262 12.57 -3.50 -11.57
C CYS A 262 12.98 -3.79 -13.02
N VAL A 263 14.27 -4.13 -13.24
CA VAL A 263 14.78 -4.54 -14.56
C VAL A 263 14.18 -5.85 -15.07
N GLU A 264 13.64 -6.70 -14.18
CA GLU A 264 13.01 -7.98 -14.52
C GLU A 264 11.48 -7.89 -14.67
N LEU A 265 10.86 -6.80 -14.21
CA LEU A 265 9.41 -6.61 -14.33
C LEU A 265 8.86 -6.79 -15.75
N PRO A 266 9.54 -6.40 -16.85
CA PRO A 266 9.05 -6.67 -18.20
C PRO A 266 8.71 -8.14 -18.45
N TRP A 267 9.43 -9.09 -17.86
CA TRP A 267 9.12 -10.52 -17.99
C TRP A 267 7.78 -10.87 -17.37
N LEU A 268 7.51 -10.36 -16.17
CA LEU A 268 6.25 -10.59 -15.46
C LEU A 268 5.08 -9.91 -16.15
N ILE A 269 5.24 -8.64 -16.52
CA ILE A 269 4.22 -7.85 -17.22
C ILE A 269 3.77 -8.58 -18.50
N GLN A 270 4.72 -9.01 -19.34
CA GLN A 270 4.39 -9.71 -20.57
C GLN A 270 3.76 -11.08 -20.31
N PHE A 271 4.24 -11.82 -19.31
CA PHE A 271 3.65 -13.11 -18.96
C PHE A 271 2.22 -12.97 -18.43
N PHE A 272 1.95 -11.94 -17.65
CA PHE A 272 0.59 -11.63 -17.18
C PHE A 272 -0.30 -11.20 -18.35
N PHE A 273 0.17 -10.39 -19.29
CA PHE A 273 -0.59 -10.07 -20.50
C PHE A 273 -0.89 -11.28 -21.37
N MET A 274 0.05 -12.23 -21.49
CA MET A 274 -0.18 -13.46 -22.26
C MET A 274 -1.26 -14.34 -21.64
N PHE A 275 -1.27 -14.48 -20.32
CA PHE A 275 -2.06 -15.50 -19.62
C PHE A 275 -3.11 -14.95 -18.65
N TYR A 276 -3.47 -13.66 -18.76
CA TYR A 276 -4.39 -13.01 -17.81
C TYR A 276 -5.75 -13.72 -17.73
N ASN A 277 -6.23 -14.29 -18.84
CA ASN A 277 -7.50 -15.01 -18.93
C ASN A 277 -7.41 -16.46 -18.42
N ASP A 278 -6.20 -17.04 -18.39
CA ASP A 278 -6.05 -18.49 -18.22
C ASP A 278 -5.88 -18.93 -16.78
N LYS A 279 -5.14 -18.17 -15.94
CA LYS A 279 -4.81 -18.55 -14.55
C LYS A 279 -4.70 -17.34 -13.61
N PRO A 280 -4.89 -17.52 -12.28
CA PRO A 280 -4.66 -16.45 -11.31
C PRO A 280 -3.16 -16.12 -11.17
N VAL A 281 -2.87 -14.90 -10.68
CA VAL A 281 -1.52 -14.31 -10.69
C VAL A 281 -0.48 -15.12 -9.91
N ASP A 282 -0.86 -15.70 -8.76
CA ASP A 282 0.01 -16.56 -7.96
C ASP A 282 0.51 -17.78 -8.75
N TRP A 283 -0.39 -18.38 -9.54
CA TRP A 283 -0.07 -19.55 -10.35
C TRP A 283 0.77 -19.15 -11.56
N LEU A 284 0.52 -17.97 -12.13
CA LEU A 284 1.35 -17.44 -13.20
C LEU A 284 2.79 -17.21 -12.72
N LEU A 285 2.99 -16.66 -11.53
CA LEU A 285 4.32 -16.52 -10.95
C LEU A 285 4.98 -17.88 -10.75
N ASP A 286 4.27 -18.85 -10.16
CA ASP A 286 4.80 -20.21 -10.00
C ASP A 286 5.24 -20.83 -11.32
N HIS A 287 4.45 -20.65 -12.37
CA HIS A 287 4.79 -21.12 -13.71
C HIS A 287 5.99 -20.38 -14.31
N VAL A 288 6.14 -19.08 -14.11
CA VAL A 288 7.35 -18.36 -14.54
C VAL A 288 8.60 -18.96 -13.91
N ILE A 289 8.56 -19.26 -12.60
CA ILE A 289 9.70 -19.87 -11.91
C ILE A 289 9.91 -21.32 -12.36
N HIS A 290 8.83 -22.09 -12.50
CA HIS A 290 8.91 -23.46 -13.00
C HIS A 290 9.56 -23.52 -14.38
N THR A 291 9.14 -22.67 -15.32
CA THR A 291 9.73 -22.59 -16.67
C THR A 291 11.19 -22.14 -16.64
N LYS A 292 11.59 -21.30 -15.68
CA LYS A 292 12.98 -20.84 -15.56
C LYS A 292 13.92 -21.84 -14.90
N ALA A 293 13.43 -22.62 -13.94
CA ALA A 293 14.27 -23.47 -13.09
C ALA A 293 14.19 -24.95 -13.42
N CYS A 294 13.00 -25.47 -13.75
CA CYS A 294 12.77 -26.91 -13.77
C CYS A 294 13.15 -27.53 -15.11
N ASN A 295 13.98 -28.57 -15.04
CA ASN A 295 14.24 -29.47 -16.16
C ASN A 295 13.18 -30.58 -16.19
N LEU A 296 12.46 -30.72 -17.31
CA LEU A 296 11.41 -31.71 -17.53
C LEU A 296 11.91 -33.18 -17.48
N GLU A 297 13.20 -33.40 -17.72
CA GLU A 297 13.82 -34.74 -17.66
C GLU A 297 14.17 -35.17 -16.23
N LYS A 298 14.13 -34.24 -15.26
CA LYS A 298 14.45 -34.50 -13.86
C LYS A 298 13.19 -34.71 -13.01
N ASP A 299 13.39 -35.29 -11.84
CA ASP A 299 12.30 -35.52 -10.90
C ASP A 299 11.77 -34.23 -10.27
N ASN A 300 10.55 -34.30 -9.74
CA ASN A 300 9.91 -33.16 -9.08
C ASN A 300 10.70 -32.66 -7.86
N LYS A 301 11.51 -33.53 -7.23
CA LYS A 301 12.34 -33.15 -6.08
C LYS A 301 13.47 -32.22 -6.51
N GLN A 302 14.13 -32.50 -7.64
CA GLN A 302 15.15 -31.62 -8.17
C GLN A 302 14.55 -30.31 -8.67
N CYS A 303 13.43 -30.35 -9.40
CA CYS A 303 12.71 -29.13 -9.81
C CYS A 303 12.38 -28.24 -8.60
N ARG A 304 11.94 -28.82 -7.48
CA ARG A 304 11.70 -28.04 -6.26
C ARG A 304 12.96 -27.37 -5.72
N LYS A 305 14.10 -28.05 -5.70
CA LYS A 305 15.38 -27.45 -5.27
C LYS A 305 15.80 -26.31 -6.20
N ASP A 306 15.71 -26.53 -7.51
CA ASP A 306 16.07 -25.53 -8.52
C ASP A 306 15.14 -24.30 -8.40
N LYS A 307 13.84 -24.50 -8.11
CA LYS A 307 12.92 -23.39 -7.80
C LYS A 307 13.32 -22.64 -6.53
N GLU A 308 13.73 -23.35 -5.47
CA GLU A 308 14.17 -22.75 -4.20
C GLU A 308 15.46 -21.91 -4.35
N GLU A 309 16.26 -22.10 -5.42
CA GLU A 309 17.39 -21.23 -5.75
C GLU A 309 16.96 -19.89 -6.36
N LEU A 310 15.86 -19.86 -7.14
CA LEU A 310 15.33 -18.64 -7.74
C LEU A 310 14.26 -17.94 -6.88
N TRP A 311 13.50 -18.69 -6.10
CA TRP A 311 12.44 -18.21 -5.22
C TRP A 311 12.88 -18.37 -3.77
N ILE A 312 13.49 -17.32 -3.24
CA ILE A 312 14.06 -17.32 -1.91
C ILE A 312 12.99 -16.92 -0.90
N HIS A 313 12.67 -17.82 0.04
CA HIS A 313 11.77 -17.50 1.14
C HIS A 313 12.55 -16.97 2.35
N TYR A 314 12.28 -15.71 2.73
CA TYR A 314 12.81 -15.11 3.93
C TYR A 314 12.03 -15.55 5.17
N LYS A 315 12.74 -15.72 6.29
CA LYS A 315 12.16 -16.07 7.59
C LYS A 315 12.78 -15.19 8.68
N PRO A 316 11.98 -14.60 9.58
CA PRO A 316 10.50 -14.68 9.68
C PRO A 316 9.77 -13.79 8.66
N SER A 317 8.50 -14.06 8.36
CA SER A 317 7.70 -13.21 7.45
C SER A 317 7.64 -11.77 7.97
N LEU A 318 7.71 -10.81 7.04
CA LEU A 318 7.64 -9.37 7.32
C LEU A 318 6.24 -8.80 7.16
N PHE A 319 5.34 -9.56 6.52
CA PHE A 319 3.97 -9.14 6.21
C PHE A 319 2.93 -10.15 6.73
N GLN A 320 1.79 -9.63 7.17
CA GLN A 320 0.64 -10.42 7.63
C GLN A 320 -0.65 -9.87 7.03
N HIS A 321 -1.37 -10.70 6.30
CA HIS A 321 -2.73 -10.37 5.84
C HIS A 321 -3.71 -10.30 7.01
N ILE A 322 -4.52 -9.25 7.07
CA ILE A 322 -5.52 -9.00 8.11
C ILE A 322 -6.96 -8.86 7.57
N GLY A 323 -7.13 -8.83 6.24
CA GLY A 323 -8.45 -8.80 5.62
C GLY A 323 -9.32 -9.99 6.05
N THR A 324 -10.43 -9.72 6.72
CA THR A 324 -11.43 -10.73 7.10
C THR A 324 -12.46 -10.93 6.01
N TYR A 325 -12.85 -9.87 5.30
CA TYR A 325 -13.72 -9.93 4.14
C TYR A 325 -12.90 -9.98 2.86
N SER A 326 -13.05 -11.07 2.11
CA SER A 326 -12.40 -11.23 0.82
C SER A 326 -12.96 -10.26 -0.21
N SER A 327 -12.15 -9.95 -1.19
CA SER A 327 -12.53 -9.27 -2.43
C SER A 327 -13.56 -10.05 -3.28
N LEU A 328 -13.72 -11.36 -3.05
CA LEU A 328 -14.80 -12.17 -3.62
C LEU A 328 -16.01 -12.18 -2.67
N LYS A 329 -17.17 -11.73 -3.18
CA LYS A 329 -18.42 -11.63 -2.39
C LYS A 329 -18.73 -12.94 -1.67
N GLY A 330 -19.01 -12.84 -0.36
CA GLY A 330 -19.38 -13.98 0.48
C GLY A 330 -18.22 -14.84 0.99
N LYS A 331 -16.96 -14.59 0.62
CA LYS A 331 -15.81 -15.33 1.14
C LYS A 331 -15.18 -14.62 2.34
N VAL A 332 -15.18 -15.27 3.50
CA VAL A 332 -14.44 -14.81 4.68
C VAL A 332 -13.05 -15.43 4.67
N GLN A 333 -12.01 -14.61 4.67
CA GLN A 333 -10.62 -15.06 4.68
C GLN A 333 -10.06 -15.01 6.11
N LYS A 334 -9.70 -16.17 6.65
CA LYS A 334 -9.12 -16.29 8.02
C LYS A 334 -7.67 -16.77 8.01
N LEU A 335 -7.05 -16.89 6.83
CA LEU A 335 -5.68 -17.37 6.71
C LEU A 335 -4.71 -16.32 7.25
N LYS A 336 -3.84 -16.74 8.16
CA LYS A 336 -2.72 -15.96 8.69
C LYS A 336 -1.39 -16.67 8.37
N ASP A 337 -0.31 -15.92 8.20
CA ASP A 337 1.01 -16.51 7.93
C ASP A 337 1.59 -17.02 9.25
N LYS A 338 1.85 -18.32 9.32
CA LYS A 338 2.37 -18.98 10.52
C LYS A 338 3.75 -18.46 10.93
N GLN A 339 4.51 -17.87 10.00
CA GLN A 339 5.89 -17.41 10.20
C GLN A 339 5.99 -15.91 10.53
N PHE A 340 4.89 -15.16 10.55
CA PHE A 340 4.90 -13.75 10.95
C PHE A 340 5.19 -13.57 12.45
N GLY A 341 4.76 -14.53 13.29
CA GLY A 341 4.83 -14.44 14.75
C GLY A 341 3.55 -13.85 15.35
N LYS A 342 3.59 -13.49 16.65
CA LYS A 342 2.45 -12.85 17.31
C LYS A 342 2.36 -11.39 16.88
N VAL A 343 1.19 -10.98 16.43
CA VAL A 343 0.89 -9.57 16.15
C VAL A 343 0.74 -8.85 17.49
N ASN A 344 1.46 -7.73 17.68
CA ASN A 344 1.28 -6.90 18.86
C ASN A 344 -0.08 -6.21 18.77
N LEU A 345 -0.99 -6.55 19.68
CA LEU A 345 -2.34 -6.00 19.73
C LEU A 345 -2.42 -4.69 20.54
N PHE A 346 -1.33 -4.33 21.21
CA PHE A 346 -1.19 -3.13 22.04
C PHE A 346 0.27 -2.67 22.05
N ILE A 347 0.48 -1.41 22.44
CA ILE A 347 1.81 -0.81 22.60
C ILE A 347 2.13 -0.77 24.10
N PRO A 348 3.17 -1.49 24.58
CA PRO A 348 3.59 -1.42 25.96
C PRO A 348 4.04 -0.01 26.34
N HIS A 349 3.62 0.45 27.52
CA HIS A 349 3.89 1.80 28.01
C HIS A 349 3.92 1.80 29.54
N SER A 350 4.32 2.93 30.12
CA SER A 350 4.29 3.16 31.57
C SER A 350 3.62 4.49 31.84
N ASN A 351 2.56 4.46 32.65
CA ASN A 351 1.77 5.63 33.00
C ASN A 351 1.93 6.01 34.47
N PRO A 352 1.64 7.26 34.84
CA PRO A 352 1.53 7.69 36.23
C PRO A 352 0.49 6.88 37.01
N ASP A 353 0.63 6.84 38.34
CA ASP A 353 -0.32 6.14 39.20
C ASP A 353 -1.73 6.76 39.16
N ALA A 354 -2.72 6.00 38.70
CA ALA A 354 -4.13 6.39 38.66
C ALA A 354 -5.08 5.27 39.07
N GLU A 355 -6.21 5.65 39.66
CA GLU A 355 -7.41 4.82 39.75
C GLU A 355 -8.16 4.92 38.43
N VAL A 356 -8.49 3.77 37.86
CA VAL A 356 -9.10 3.69 36.52
C VAL A 356 -10.45 3.01 36.59
N HIS A 357 -11.43 3.63 35.96
CA HIS A 357 -12.82 3.17 35.93
C HIS A 357 -13.36 3.27 34.50
N SER A 358 -14.25 2.36 34.13
CA SER A 358 -14.86 2.32 32.81
C SER A 358 -16.33 1.97 32.98
N ASP A 359 -17.22 2.81 32.43
CA ASP A 359 -18.64 2.48 32.32
C ASP A 359 -18.87 1.37 31.28
N ILE A 360 -17.99 1.32 30.26
CA ILE A 360 -18.00 0.28 29.24
C ILE A 360 -17.51 -1.04 29.84
N LYS A 361 -18.32 -2.10 29.75
CA LYS A 361 -17.99 -3.42 30.26
C LYS A 361 -16.87 -4.07 29.45
N ALA A 362 -15.81 -4.50 30.13
CA ALA A 362 -14.69 -5.19 29.50
C ALA A 362 -15.06 -6.61 29.03
N TYR A 363 -14.56 -6.99 27.86
CA TYR A 363 -14.61 -8.35 27.35
C TYR A 363 -13.49 -9.20 27.97
N LYS A 364 -13.89 -10.24 28.70
CA LYS A 364 -12.97 -11.19 29.35
C LYS A 364 -11.88 -10.48 30.17
N GLN A 365 -10.60 -10.77 29.92
CA GLN A 365 -9.46 -10.20 30.63
C GLN A 365 -8.98 -8.84 30.12
N TYR A 366 -9.59 -8.27 29.07
CA TYR A 366 -9.13 -7.03 28.41
C TYR A 366 -9.68 -5.78 29.12
N THR A 367 -9.30 -5.59 30.39
CA THR A 367 -9.82 -4.52 31.25
C THR A 367 -9.07 -3.20 31.06
N LEU A 368 -9.74 -2.08 31.35
CA LEU A 368 -9.13 -0.75 31.23
C LEU A 368 -7.90 -0.60 32.13
N LYS A 369 -7.91 -1.24 33.30
CA LYS A 369 -6.78 -1.25 34.22
C LYS A 369 -5.52 -1.85 33.62
N ARG A 370 -5.64 -3.03 33.01
CA ARG A 370 -4.49 -3.68 32.36
C ARG A 370 -4.02 -2.89 31.14
N ALA A 371 -4.95 -2.27 30.42
CA ALA A 371 -4.64 -1.38 29.32
C ALA A 371 -3.81 -0.18 29.77
N TYR A 372 -4.23 0.49 30.85
CA TYR A 372 -3.53 1.65 31.41
C TYR A 372 -2.15 1.31 31.98
N GLN A 373 -1.97 0.10 32.49
CA GLN A 373 -0.67 -0.38 32.99
C GLN A 373 0.29 -0.83 31.87
N GLY A 374 -0.14 -0.79 30.60
CA GLY A 374 0.66 -1.27 29.48
C GLY A 374 0.88 -2.79 29.49
N GLU A 375 0.03 -3.56 30.16
CA GLU A 375 0.09 -5.03 30.21
C GLU A 375 -0.75 -5.71 29.13
N SER A 376 -1.76 -5.01 28.60
CA SER A 376 -2.68 -5.49 27.59
C SER A 376 -3.36 -4.31 26.87
N PHE A 377 -4.45 -4.58 26.14
CA PHE A 377 -5.38 -3.56 25.63
C PHE A 377 -6.71 -3.64 26.38
N PHE A 378 -7.50 -2.58 26.26
CA PHE A 378 -8.90 -2.57 26.68
C PHE A 378 -9.76 -3.05 25.51
N TRP A 379 -10.75 -3.90 25.78
CA TRP A 379 -11.77 -4.27 24.80
C TRP A 379 -13.14 -4.16 25.44
N GLY A 380 -13.84 -3.08 25.16
CA GLY A 380 -15.13 -2.73 25.73
C GLY A 380 -16.29 -3.15 24.82
N LEU A 381 -17.34 -3.69 25.45
CA LEU A 381 -18.56 -4.13 24.77
C LEU A 381 -19.49 -2.94 24.50
N LEU A 382 -19.82 -2.72 23.22
CA LEU A 382 -20.88 -1.81 22.74
C LEU A 382 -20.94 -0.45 23.46
N PRO A 383 -19.98 0.46 23.19
CA PRO A 383 -19.99 1.82 23.73
C PRO A 383 -21.30 2.55 23.47
N GLN A 384 -21.82 3.23 24.49
CA GLN A 384 -23.04 4.03 24.42
C GLN A 384 -22.74 5.52 24.61
N PRO A 385 -23.58 6.42 24.05
CA PRO A 385 -23.48 7.84 24.33
C PRO A 385 -23.56 8.11 25.84
N GLY A 386 -22.57 8.85 26.36
CA GLY A 386 -22.45 9.16 27.78
C GLY A 386 -21.64 8.14 28.59
N ASP A 387 -21.10 7.08 27.99
CA ASP A 387 -20.14 6.21 28.66
C ASP A 387 -18.81 6.94 28.88
N HIS A 388 -18.23 6.77 30.07
CA HIS A 388 -16.93 7.34 30.42
C HIS A 388 -15.86 6.29 30.69
N LEU A 389 -14.62 6.62 30.30
CA LEU A 389 -13.42 5.93 30.75
C LEU A 389 -12.57 6.93 31.55
N ASN A 390 -12.51 6.74 32.87
CA ASN A 390 -11.90 7.67 33.81
C ASN A 390 -10.51 7.20 34.25
N PHE A 391 -9.59 8.14 34.34
CA PHE A 391 -8.21 7.98 34.81
C PHE A 391 -7.94 9.04 35.88
N LYS A 392 -8.20 8.70 37.14
CA LYS A 392 -8.07 9.60 38.28
C LYS A 392 -6.70 9.43 38.92
N PHE A 393 -5.82 10.42 38.76
CA PHE A 393 -4.46 10.32 39.28
C PHE A 393 -4.46 10.36 40.81
N LYS A 394 -3.65 9.50 41.44
CA LYS A 394 -3.47 9.54 42.91
C LYS A 394 -2.91 10.87 43.37
N ASN A 395 -1.97 11.42 42.60
CA ASN A 395 -1.39 12.74 42.78
C ASN A 395 -1.65 13.55 41.51
N PRO A 396 -2.23 14.77 41.57
CA PRO A 396 -2.41 15.59 40.39
C PRO A 396 -1.09 15.90 39.68
N ILE A 397 -1.06 15.76 38.35
CA ILE A 397 0.14 15.89 37.52
C ILE A 397 -0.01 16.95 36.44
N TYR A 398 1.10 17.55 36.01
CA TYR A 398 1.13 18.29 34.75
C TYR A 398 1.29 17.29 33.60
N ILE A 399 0.43 17.38 32.58
CA ILE A 399 0.48 16.47 31.43
C ILE A 399 1.20 17.19 30.29
N LYS A 400 2.35 16.68 29.87
CA LYS A 400 3.10 17.22 28.72
C LYS A 400 2.45 16.82 27.40
N LYS A 401 2.15 15.53 27.26
CA LYS A 401 1.56 14.93 26.07
C LYS A 401 0.66 13.76 26.49
N TYR A 402 -0.45 13.58 25.79
CA TYR A 402 -1.24 12.36 25.86
C TYR A 402 -1.33 11.72 24.47
N ILE A 403 -1.46 10.39 24.45
CA ILE A 403 -1.75 9.58 23.26
C ILE A 403 -2.74 8.50 23.67
N PHE A 404 -3.88 8.45 23.01
CA PHE A 404 -4.83 7.35 23.08
C PHE A 404 -5.02 6.78 21.68
N ARG A 405 -4.84 5.46 21.53
CA ARG A 405 -5.06 4.77 20.27
C ARG A 405 -6.16 3.74 20.43
N SER A 406 -7.10 3.78 19.51
CA SER A 406 -8.26 2.93 19.46
C SER A 406 -8.24 2.01 18.24
N GLY A 407 -8.79 0.80 18.40
CA GLY A 407 -8.65 -0.29 17.44
C GLY A 407 -7.32 -1.04 17.58
N ASN A 408 -7.25 -2.21 16.96
CA ASN A 408 -5.99 -2.94 16.82
C ASN A 408 -5.93 -3.68 15.47
N ALA A 409 -4.79 -4.32 15.26
CA ALA A 409 -4.46 -5.11 14.08
C ALA A 409 -5.49 -6.19 13.69
N GLU A 410 -6.13 -6.83 14.68
CA GLU A 410 -7.07 -7.94 14.43
C GLU A 410 -8.52 -7.46 14.31
N HIS A 411 -8.82 -6.33 14.94
CA HIS A 411 -10.13 -5.72 15.01
C HIS A 411 -10.00 -4.22 14.68
N PRO A 412 -9.76 -3.87 13.40
CA PRO A 412 -9.51 -2.48 12.99
C PRO A 412 -10.76 -1.60 13.08
N SER A 413 -11.96 -2.20 13.10
CA SER A 413 -13.25 -1.51 13.19
C SER A 413 -13.74 -1.34 14.63
N ASP A 414 -13.10 -2.03 15.58
CA ASP A 414 -13.43 -1.92 17.00
C ASP A 414 -12.77 -0.66 17.58
N LYS A 415 -13.29 0.50 17.19
CA LYS A 415 -12.75 1.83 17.52
C LYS A 415 -13.75 2.66 18.31
N LEU A 416 -13.23 3.59 19.10
CA LEU A 416 -13.98 4.68 19.68
C LEU A 416 -14.21 5.73 18.60
N TYR A 417 -15.47 5.87 18.20
CA TYR A 417 -15.92 6.92 17.28
C TYR A 417 -16.49 8.09 18.09
N ASN A 418 -16.33 9.31 17.57
CA ASN A 418 -16.85 10.54 18.15
C ASN A 418 -16.68 10.61 19.68
N THR A 419 -15.44 10.43 20.15
CA THR A 419 -15.10 10.39 21.58
C THR A 419 -14.15 11.55 21.88
N THR A 420 -14.41 12.32 22.93
CA THR A 420 -13.57 13.46 23.37
C THR A 420 -12.61 13.05 24.48
N ILE A 421 -11.50 13.78 24.58
CA ILE A 421 -10.51 13.65 25.65
C ILE A 421 -10.70 14.88 26.52
N GLU A 422 -10.99 14.67 27.79
CA GLU A 422 -11.35 15.72 28.72
C GLU A 422 -10.49 15.63 29.98
N VAL A 423 -10.13 16.79 30.55
CA VAL A 423 -9.26 16.86 31.74
C VAL A 423 -9.89 17.70 32.83
N LEU A 424 -9.71 17.29 34.08
CA LEU A 424 -10.17 18.01 35.27
C LEU A 424 -8.97 18.61 36.02
N PRO A 425 -8.80 19.94 36.03
CA PRO A 425 -7.81 20.63 36.85
C PRO A 425 -8.03 20.43 38.36
N LYS A 426 -6.94 20.42 39.14
CA LYS A 426 -7.01 20.46 40.62
C LYS A 426 -7.58 21.79 41.13
N VAL A 427 -7.25 22.89 40.45
CA VAL A 427 -7.66 24.24 40.82
C VAL A 427 -8.48 24.81 39.68
N SER A 428 -9.74 25.14 39.95
CA SER A 428 -10.63 25.82 39.01
C SER A 428 -10.14 27.26 38.82
N GLN A 429 -9.29 27.50 37.82
CA GLN A 429 -8.96 28.86 37.36
C GLN A 429 -10.06 29.38 36.42
N ASN A 430 -10.00 30.63 35.95
CA ASN A 430 -10.96 31.15 34.96
C ASN A 430 -10.92 30.28 33.68
N LEU A 431 -11.87 29.36 33.58
CA LEU A 431 -12.05 28.43 32.47
C LEU A 431 -12.84 29.05 31.30
N ASP A 432 -13.19 30.34 31.37
CA ASP A 432 -14.02 31.06 30.40
C ASP A 432 -13.52 30.99 28.94
N PHE A 433 -12.23 30.69 28.75
CA PHE A 433 -11.60 30.55 27.43
C PHE A 433 -11.60 29.11 26.88
N TYR A 434 -12.09 28.12 27.65
CA TYR A 434 -12.07 26.71 27.27
C TYR A 434 -13.47 26.13 27.17
N ASN A 435 -13.67 25.20 26.22
CA ASN A 435 -14.88 24.39 26.15
C ASN A 435 -14.94 23.47 27.37
N THR A 436 -15.74 23.89 28.35
CA THR A 436 -15.86 23.23 29.64
C THR A 436 -17.22 22.55 29.72
N THR A 437 -17.24 21.32 30.23
CA THR A 437 -18.48 20.58 30.50
C THR A 437 -19.12 21.08 31.79
N ASN A 438 -20.41 20.78 31.99
CA ASN A 438 -21.18 21.24 33.15
C ASN A 438 -20.61 20.75 34.50
N ASP A 439 -19.85 19.67 34.49
CA ASP A 439 -19.19 19.08 35.65
C ASP A 439 -17.70 19.48 35.80
N GLY A 440 -17.25 20.47 35.03
CA GLY A 440 -15.96 21.14 35.22
C GLY A 440 -14.77 20.54 34.49
N PHE A 441 -14.98 19.57 33.60
CA PHE A 441 -13.91 19.07 32.73
C PHE A 441 -13.70 19.97 31.53
N VAL A 442 -12.47 20.04 31.06
CA VAL A 442 -12.06 20.81 29.88
C VAL A 442 -11.79 19.85 28.73
N ILE A 443 -12.42 20.07 27.57
CA ILE A 443 -12.18 19.28 26.37
C ILE A 443 -10.83 19.69 25.77
N VAL A 444 -9.87 18.76 25.69
CA VAL A 444 -8.51 18.99 25.19
C VAL A 444 -8.21 18.30 23.86
N GLY A 445 -9.13 17.44 23.39
CA GLY A 445 -8.99 16.75 22.11
C GLY A 445 -10.15 15.83 21.81
N LYS A 446 -10.05 15.14 20.67
CA LYS A 446 -10.99 14.11 20.23
C LYS A 446 -10.26 13.06 19.40
N PHE A 447 -10.85 11.87 19.30
CA PHE A 447 -10.37 10.85 18.37
C PHE A 447 -10.61 11.29 16.92
N ASP A 448 -9.61 11.05 16.07
CA ASP A 448 -9.75 11.14 14.62
C ASP A 448 -10.42 9.89 14.03
N ASN A 449 -10.67 9.90 12.71
CA ASN A 449 -11.30 8.77 12.01
C ASN A 449 -10.43 7.49 12.01
N LEU A 450 -9.14 7.61 12.29
CA LEU A 450 -8.21 6.49 12.40
C LEU A 450 -8.18 5.90 13.80
N GLY A 451 -8.86 6.52 14.77
CA GLY A 451 -8.87 6.09 16.16
C GLY A 451 -7.65 6.57 16.94
N LEU A 452 -6.96 7.63 16.50
CA LEU A 452 -5.88 8.26 17.25
C LEU A 452 -6.36 9.57 17.88
N ALA A 453 -6.03 9.77 19.15
CA ALA A 453 -6.14 11.04 19.83
C ALA A 453 -4.80 11.36 20.49
N GLU A 454 -4.09 12.36 19.99
CA GLU A 454 -2.88 12.87 20.62
C GLU A 454 -2.92 14.38 20.76
N GLY A 455 -2.29 14.88 21.81
CA GLY A 455 -2.26 16.31 22.09
C GLY A 455 -1.41 16.66 23.30
N THR A 456 -1.29 17.96 23.56
CA THR A 456 -0.61 18.51 24.74
C THR A 456 -1.64 19.20 25.64
N VAL A 457 -1.37 19.25 26.95
CA VAL A 457 -2.23 19.97 27.90
C VAL A 457 -1.50 21.24 28.31
N THR A 458 -2.18 22.39 28.14
CA THR A 458 -1.58 23.69 28.43
C THR A 458 -1.32 23.84 29.93
N ARG A 459 -0.10 24.24 30.30
CA ARG A 459 0.33 24.42 31.71
C ARG A 459 -0.51 25.42 32.50
N ARG A 460 -1.24 26.31 31.82
CA ARG A 460 -2.23 27.24 32.40
C ARG A 460 -3.38 26.53 33.09
N LEU A 461 -3.74 25.31 32.68
CA LEU A 461 -4.77 24.50 33.34
C LEU A 461 -4.29 23.96 34.70
N GLY A 462 -3.01 24.14 35.06
CA GLY A 462 -2.47 23.63 36.32
C GLY A 462 -2.28 22.11 36.31
N ALA A 463 -2.13 21.55 37.51
CA ALA A 463 -2.03 20.10 37.69
C ALA A 463 -3.40 19.44 37.49
N ILE A 464 -3.44 18.41 36.66
CA ILE A 464 -4.64 17.65 36.30
C ILE A 464 -4.87 16.54 37.32
N LYS A 465 -6.09 16.49 37.85
CA LYS A 465 -6.55 15.48 38.81
C LYS A 465 -7.08 14.24 38.11
N GLU A 466 -7.76 14.41 36.99
CA GLU A 466 -8.42 13.33 36.28
C GLU A 466 -8.43 13.58 34.77
N VAL A 467 -8.24 12.52 33.99
CA VAL A 467 -8.53 12.51 32.55
C VAL A 467 -9.72 11.59 32.35
N ARG A 468 -10.64 11.95 31.45
CA ARG A 468 -11.67 11.02 30.98
C ARG A 468 -11.81 11.04 29.47
N LEU A 469 -12.24 9.89 28.94
CA LEU A 469 -12.74 9.77 27.58
C LEU A 469 -14.26 9.73 27.64
N THR A 470 -14.92 10.57 26.85
CA THR A 470 -16.39 10.67 26.83
C THR A 470 -16.90 10.27 25.45
N VAL A 471 -17.73 9.23 25.39
CA VAL A 471 -18.32 8.73 24.14
C VAL A 471 -19.58 9.53 23.79
N HIS A 472 -19.65 10.10 22.58
CA HIS A 472 -20.79 10.94 22.16
C HIS A 472 -21.74 10.26 21.16
N SER A 473 -21.31 9.15 20.54
CA SER A 473 -22.11 8.44 19.54
C SER A 473 -22.28 6.97 19.90
N GLU A 474 -23.44 6.42 19.57
CA GLU A 474 -23.69 4.99 19.61
C GLU A 474 -22.94 4.29 18.48
N THR A 475 -22.39 3.11 18.76
CA THR A 475 -21.66 2.31 17.78
C THR A 475 -22.06 0.84 17.89
N ASP A 476 -22.38 0.21 16.77
CA ASP A 476 -22.66 -1.24 16.72
C ASP A 476 -21.39 -2.09 16.95
N ASN A 477 -20.22 -1.47 16.82
CA ASN A 477 -18.92 -2.12 17.05
C ASN A 477 -18.52 -2.04 18.53
N TRP A 478 -17.70 -2.99 18.95
CA TRP A 478 -17.00 -2.92 20.24
C TRP A 478 -15.88 -1.87 20.16
N ALA A 479 -15.30 -1.47 21.29
CA ALA A 479 -14.21 -0.51 21.31
C ALA A 479 -12.94 -1.10 21.88
N ILE A 480 -11.83 -0.93 21.18
CA ILE A 480 -10.50 -1.27 21.68
C ILE A 480 -9.73 -0.01 22.02
N LEU A 481 -8.98 0.00 23.13
CA LEU A 481 -7.87 0.94 23.36
C LEU A 481 -6.56 0.15 23.40
N SER A 482 -5.75 0.30 22.37
CA SER A 482 -4.49 -0.42 22.17
C SER A 482 -3.27 0.35 22.68
N GLU A 483 -3.39 1.65 22.92
CA GLU A 483 -2.35 2.49 23.51
C GLU A 483 -3.00 3.54 24.43
N ILE A 484 -2.48 3.68 25.64
CA ILE A 484 -2.83 4.75 26.57
C ILE A 484 -1.52 5.30 27.09
N SER A 485 -1.06 6.45 26.61
CA SER A 485 0.18 7.06 27.07
C SER A 485 -0.09 8.45 27.60
N VAL A 486 0.17 8.65 28.89
CA VAL A 486 0.09 9.96 29.55
C VAL A 486 1.49 10.31 30.03
N LEU A 487 2.15 11.24 29.32
CA LEU A 487 3.50 11.67 29.65
C LEU A 487 3.45 12.85 30.64
N PRO A 488 3.94 12.69 31.88
CA PRO A 488 4.00 13.79 32.83
C PRO A 488 5.05 14.83 32.42
N ASP A 489 4.76 16.09 32.69
CA ASP A 489 5.74 17.18 32.62
C ASP A 489 6.51 17.26 33.93
N ILE A 490 7.78 16.83 33.90
CA ILE A 490 8.69 16.84 35.06
C ILE A 490 9.52 18.14 35.08
N SER A 491 9.40 18.99 34.07
CA SER A 491 10.13 20.26 34.04
C SER A 491 9.61 21.21 35.13
N ARG A 492 10.49 21.57 36.08
CA ARG A 492 10.18 22.48 37.18
C ARG A 492 9.81 23.86 36.68
#